data_AF-A0A3U4YHM3-F1
#
_entry.id   AF-A0A3U4YHM3-F1
#
_cell.length_a   1.000
_cell.length_b   1.000
_cell.length_c   1.000
_cell.angle_alpha   90.00
_cell.angle_beta   90.00
_cell.angle_gamma   90.00
#
_symmetry.space_group_name_H-M   'P 1'
#
loop_
_entity.id
_entity.type
_entity.pdbx_description
1 polymer ?
#
loop_
_entity_poly.entity_id
_entity_poly.type
_entity_poly.pdbx_seq_one_letter_code
_entity_poly.pdbx_strand_id
1 'polypeptide(L)'
;MQQNIDKQALREELSNPAIGSKDHLRKLALSLLDELDVKEEQRANWFQMAQKLGEDLDAAERHIAETAQRNAELTAKIEPMDRRIAELERSETQLINERDSAESALNDAYKAVMGQAPEWSNWFSFENAIDEIELVCELWRNQTDDVIQFRRRIQELEEKLETADKLQDSAFRDGLKAGFSYGQTDDQSGFTQCMSAYSTRAGIGVKQQQDSVDSNVGSRNQPGMVVAVHIDAGDFVKVKGQVFEVEETDFDDHDVTLWFVGGNALKCSAGCPVEVVSAPVAAGIKVKE
;
A
#
# COMPACT_ATOMS: atom_id res chain seq x y z
N MET A 1 -55.69 -39.63 76.63
CA MET A 1 -56.87 -40.42 77.08
C MET A 1 -58.11 -39.79 76.46
N GLN A 2 -58.46 -40.18 75.23
CA GLN A 2 -59.77 -39.86 74.68
C GLN A 2 -60.70 -40.96 75.18
N GLN A 3 -61.64 -40.67 76.07
CA GLN A 3 -62.70 -41.63 76.36
C GLN A 3 -63.47 -41.82 75.06
N ASN A 4 -63.29 -42.98 74.41
CA ASN A 4 -64.04 -43.34 73.23
C ASN A 4 -65.45 -43.65 73.71
N ILE A 5 -66.31 -42.63 73.69
CA ILE A 5 -67.71 -42.78 74.05
C ILE A 5 -68.31 -43.73 73.01
N ASP A 6 -68.81 -44.88 73.46
CA ASP A 6 -69.51 -45.81 72.59
C ASP A 6 -70.88 -45.21 72.24
N LYS A 7 -70.90 -44.43 71.15
CA LYS A 7 -72.09 -43.73 70.68
C LYS A 7 -73.19 -44.70 70.25
N GLN A 8 -72.83 -45.91 69.83
CA GLN A 8 -73.81 -46.92 69.44
C GLN A 8 -74.53 -47.45 70.68
N ALA A 9 -73.78 -47.78 71.74
CA ALA A 9 -74.36 -48.13 73.04
C ALA A 9 -75.24 -47.00 73.61
N LEU A 10 -74.80 -45.73 73.52
CA LEU A 10 -75.61 -44.59 73.96
C LEU A 10 -76.88 -44.38 73.12
N ARG A 11 -76.83 -44.60 71.81
CA ARG A 11 -78.01 -44.57 70.92
C ARG A 11 -79.01 -45.66 71.30
N GLU A 12 -78.54 -46.87 71.60
CA GLU A 12 -79.38 -48.00 72.03
C GLU A 12 -80.06 -47.73 73.38
N GLU A 13 -79.32 -47.19 74.36
CA GLU A 13 -79.89 -46.80 75.65
C GLU A 13 -80.91 -45.67 75.52
N LEU A 14 -80.62 -44.62 74.75
CA LEU A 14 -81.52 -43.48 74.57
C LEU A 14 -82.77 -43.82 73.74
N SER A 15 -82.70 -44.86 72.91
CA SER A 15 -83.84 -45.38 72.14
C SER A 15 -84.77 -46.26 72.98
N ASN A 16 -84.37 -46.72 74.17
CA ASN A 16 -85.20 -47.58 75.02
C ASN A 16 -86.23 -46.74 75.82
N PRO A 17 -87.55 -46.91 75.61
CA PRO A 17 -88.58 -46.08 76.25
C PRO A 17 -88.77 -46.36 77.75
N ALA A 18 -88.29 -47.49 78.27
CA ALA A 18 -88.49 -47.92 79.66
C ALA A 18 -87.68 -47.13 80.72
N ILE A 19 -86.67 -46.37 80.31
CA ILE A 19 -85.90 -45.48 81.20
C ILE A 19 -86.82 -44.29 81.58
N GLY A 20 -86.89 -43.86 82.83
CA GLY A 20 -87.88 -42.84 83.27
C GLY A 20 -87.67 -41.40 82.74
N SER A 21 -86.89 -41.20 81.68
CA SER A 21 -86.54 -39.89 81.13
C SER A 21 -87.60 -39.35 80.17
N LYS A 22 -87.88 -38.04 80.26
CA LYS A 22 -88.88 -37.33 79.46
C LYS A 22 -88.57 -37.49 77.96
N ASP A 23 -89.54 -37.96 77.16
CA ASP A 23 -89.37 -38.27 75.72
C ASP A 23 -88.69 -37.19 74.88
N HIS A 24 -88.97 -35.92 75.20
CA HIS A 24 -88.37 -34.79 74.51
C HIS A 24 -86.85 -34.71 74.71
N LEU A 25 -86.34 -35.07 75.89
CA LEU A 25 -84.90 -35.06 76.21
C LEU A 25 -84.15 -36.18 75.47
N ARG A 26 -84.78 -37.35 75.30
CA ARG A 26 -84.21 -38.45 74.49
C ARG A 26 -84.08 -38.07 73.03
N LYS A 27 -85.13 -37.46 72.45
CA LYS A 27 -85.11 -36.97 71.06
C LYS A 27 -84.03 -35.91 70.85
N LEU A 28 -83.86 -35.01 71.81
CA LEU A 28 -82.79 -34.01 71.76
C LEU A 28 -81.40 -34.66 71.85
N ALA A 29 -81.22 -35.64 72.74
CA ALA A 29 -79.95 -36.35 72.86
C ALA A 29 -79.59 -37.17 71.60
N LEU A 30 -80.57 -37.82 70.95
CA LEU A 30 -80.39 -38.50 69.67
C LEU A 30 -80.03 -37.52 68.55
N SER A 31 -80.70 -36.37 68.47
CA SER A 31 -80.37 -35.31 67.50
C SER A 31 -78.95 -34.77 67.69
N LEU A 32 -78.50 -34.61 68.94
CA LEU A 32 -77.14 -34.18 69.26
C LEU A 32 -76.10 -35.26 68.91
N LEU A 33 -76.44 -36.54 69.03
CA LEU A 33 -75.59 -37.64 68.57
C LEU A 33 -75.48 -37.66 67.04
N ASP A 34 -76.59 -37.45 66.31
CA ASP A 34 -76.59 -37.29 64.85
C ASP A 34 -75.72 -36.11 64.40
N GLU A 35 -75.87 -34.94 65.04
CA GLU A 35 -75.04 -33.77 64.77
C GLU A 35 -73.55 -34.00 65.08
N LEU A 36 -73.25 -34.77 66.12
CA LEU A 36 -71.89 -35.10 66.50
C LEU A 36 -71.22 -36.05 65.49
N ASP A 37 -71.98 -37.02 64.96
CA ASP A 37 -71.50 -37.94 63.92
C ASP A 37 -71.24 -37.22 62.60
N VAL A 38 -72.16 -36.33 62.19
CA VAL A 38 -71.96 -35.46 61.01
C VAL A 38 -70.71 -34.58 61.18
N LYS A 39 -70.50 -34.01 62.37
CA LYS A 39 -69.30 -33.20 62.65
C LYS A 39 -68.02 -34.04 62.66
N GLU A 40 -68.06 -35.30 63.08
CA GLU A 40 -66.90 -36.19 63.01
C GLU A 40 -66.55 -36.58 61.59
N GLU A 41 -67.55 -36.87 60.77
CA GLU A 41 -67.38 -37.15 59.35
C GLU A 41 -66.84 -35.92 58.61
N GLN A 42 -67.35 -34.72 58.91
CA GLN A 42 -66.80 -33.46 58.41
C GLN A 42 -65.35 -33.25 58.84
N ARG A 43 -65.00 -33.55 60.09
CA ARG A 43 -63.60 -33.48 60.56
C ARG A 43 -62.70 -34.48 59.85
N ALA A 44 -63.18 -35.70 59.61
CA ALA A 44 -62.43 -36.72 58.87
C ALA A 44 -62.21 -36.31 57.41
N ASN A 45 -63.25 -35.81 56.74
CA ASN A 45 -63.16 -35.29 55.38
C ASN A 45 -62.22 -34.07 55.29
N TRP A 46 -62.31 -33.15 56.26
CA TRP A 46 -61.38 -32.01 56.34
C TRP A 46 -59.94 -32.47 56.52
N PHE A 47 -59.71 -33.48 57.38
CA PHE A 47 -58.37 -34.03 57.59
C PHE A 47 -57.82 -34.70 56.33
N GLN A 48 -58.63 -35.48 55.61
CA GLN A 48 -58.24 -36.07 54.33
C GLN A 48 -57.93 -35.00 53.28
N MET A 49 -58.74 -33.94 53.20
CA MET A 49 -58.48 -32.82 52.30
C MET A 49 -57.17 -32.10 52.63
N ALA A 50 -56.91 -31.85 53.91
CA ALA A 50 -55.67 -31.22 54.36
C ALA A 50 -54.44 -32.10 54.04
N GLN A 51 -54.54 -33.42 54.25
CA GLN A 51 -53.47 -34.35 53.89
C GLN A 51 -53.20 -34.32 52.39
N LYS A 52 -54.25 -34.42 51.56
CA LYS A 52 -54.11 -34.38 50.11
C LYS A 52 -53.48 -33.08 49.62
N LEU A 53 -53.92 -31.94 50.17
CA LEU A 53 -53.34 -30.64 49.85
C LEU A 53 -51.85 -30.56 50.23
N GLY A 54 -51.43 -31.19 51.33
CA GLY A 54 -50.03 -31.31 51.70
C GLY A 54 -49.23 -32.13 50.69
N GLU A 55 -49.74 -33.30 50.28
CA GLU A 55 -49.10 -34.15 49.28
C GLU A 55 -48.99 -33.46 47.91
N ASP A 56 -50.04 -32.75 47.48
CA ASP A 56 -50.06 -31.97 46.25
C ASP A 56 -49.06 -30.79 46.32
N LEU A 57 -48.93 -30.14 47.47
CA LEU A 57 -47.95 -29.07 47.70
C LEU A 57 -46.51 -29.60 47.64
N ASP A 58 -46.21 -30.71 48.32
CA ASP A 58 -44.89 -31.35 48.28
C ASP A 58 -44.51 -31.78 46.85
N ALA A 59 -45.48 -32.25 46.07
CA ALA A 59 -45.27 -32.59 44.66
C ALA A 59 -44.98 -31.36 43.80
N ALA A 60 -45.72 -30.26 44.02
CA ALA A 60 -45.49 -28.99 43.32
C ALA A 60 -44.11 -28.41 43.67
N GLU A 61 -43.70 -28.44 44.94
CA GLU A 61 -42.38 -27.99 45.37
C GLU A 61 -41.25 -28.78 44.71
N ARG A 62 -41.39 -30.12 44.60
CA ARG A 62 -40.43 -30.96 43.87
C ARG A 62 -40.34 -30.58 42.40
N HIS A 63 -41.46 -30.39 41.72
CA HIS A 63 -41.45 -29.94 40.32
C HIS A 63 -40.83 -28.56 40.14
N ILE A 64 -41.06 -27.62 41.07
CA ILE A 64 -40.41 -26.31 41.04
C ILE A 64 -38.89 -26.46 41.20
N ALA A 65 -38.43 -27.33 42.10
CA ALA A 65 -36.99 -27.59 42.28
C ALA A 65 -36.35 -28.21 41.04
N GLU A 66 -36.99 -29.22 40.43
CA GLU A 66 -36.51 -29.85 39.20
C GLU A 66 -36.44 -28.89 38.02
N THR A 67 -37.47 -28.06 37.85
CA THR A 67 -37.49 -27.05 36.78
C THR A 67 -36.45 -25.96 36.99
N ALA A 68 -36.24 -25.51 38.24
CA ALA A 68 -35.18 -24.59 38.59
C ALA A 68 -33.80 -25.16 38.28
N GLN A 69 -33.55 -26.43 38.61
CA GLN A 69 -32.30 -27.11 38.28
C GLN A 69 -32.09 -27.18 36.76
N ARG A 70 -33.12 -27.62 36.00
CA ARG A 70 -33.04 -27.70 34.53
C ARG A 70 -32.77 -26.33 33.90
N ASN A 71 -33.37 -25.27 34.43
CA ASN A 71 -33.13 -23.90 33.96
C ASN A 71 -31.69 -23.44 34.24
N ALA A 72 -31.14 -23.79 35.41
CA ALA A 72 -29.74 -23.50 35.73
C ALA A 72 -28.78 -24.24 34.78
N GLU A 73 -29.03 -25.52 34.49
CA GLU A 73 -28.24 -26.31 33.54
C GLU A 73 -28.30 -25.76 32.12
N LEU A 74 -29.48 -25.31 31.66
CA LEU A 74 -29.63 -24.68 30.35
C LEU A 74 -28.89 -23.35 30.28
N THR A 75 -28.99 -22.52 31.33
CA THR A 75 -28.28 -21.25 31.41
C THR A 75 -26.76 -21.46 31.34
N ALA A 76 -26.24 -22.44 32.08
CA ALA A 76 -24.82 -22.80 32.06
C ALA A 76 -24.33 -23.31 30.69
N LYS A 77 -25.24 -23.84 29.84
CA LYS A 77 -24.93 -24.23 28.46
C LYS A 77 -25.02 -23.06 27.47
N ILE A 78 -25.94 -22.12 27.70
CA ILE A 78 -26.13 -20.95 26.83
C ILE A 78 -24.95 -19.98 26.96
N GLU A 79 -24.48 -19.70 28.18
CA GLU A 79 -23.36 -18.77 28.40
C GLU A 79 -22.10 -19.05 27.55
N PRO A 80 -21.54 -20.27 27.49
CA PRO A 80 -20.38 -20.54 26.65
C PRO A 80 -20.69 -20.46 25.16
N MET A 81 -21.92 -20.79 24.74
CA MET A 81 -22.34 -20.63 23.35
C MET A 81 -22.39 -19.16 22.95
N ASP A 82 -22.96 -18.29 23.80
CA ASP A 82 -22.99 -16.85 23.57
C ASP A 82 -21.57 -16.26 23.51
N ARG A 83 -20.67 -16.72 24.39
CA ARG A 83 -19.24 -16.34 24.32
C ARG A 83 -18.60 -16.76 23.00
N ARG A 84 -18.92 -17.95 22.51
CA ARG A 84 -18.40 -18.45 21.23
C ARG A 84 -18.97 -17.67 20.05
N ILE A 85 -20.25 -17.29 20.09
CA ILE A 85 -20.87 -16.42 19.07
C ILE A 85 -20.14 -15.07 19.03
N ALA A 86 -19.95 -14.42 20.18
CA ALA A 86 -19.25 -13.14 20.23
C ALA A 86 -17.78 -13.22 19.79
N GLU A 87 -17.10 -14.34 20.02
CA GLU A 87 -15.76 -14.59 19.48
C GLU A 87 -15.79 -14.72 17.96
N LEU A 88 -16.73 -15.50 17.42
CA LEU A 88 -16.89 -15.71 15.98
C LEU A 88 -17.21 -14.39 15.27
N GLU A 89 -18.13 -13.58 15.80
CA GLU A 89 -18.48 -12.27 15.25
C GLU A 89 -17.27 -11.33 15.18
N ARG A 90 -16.41 -11.33 16.21
CA ARG A 90 -15.16 -10.56 16.19
C ARG A 90 -14.19 -11.08 15.12
N SER A 91 -14.02 -12.41 15.02
CA SER A 91 -13.13 -13.01 14.02
C SER A 91 -13.62 -12.78 12.59
N GLU A 92 -14.94 -12.80 12.38
CA GLU A 92 -15.55 -12.50 11.08
C GLU A 92 -15.32 -11.05 10.70
N THR A 93 -15.53 -10.12 11.63
CA THR A 93 -15.24 -8.70 11.42
C THR A 93 -13.77 -8.49 11.06
N GLN A 94 -12.86 -9.20 11.73
CA GLN A 94 -11.43 -9.15 11.42
C GLN A 94 -11.14 -9.67 10.00
N LEU A 95 -11.68 -10.83 9.62
CA LEU A 95 -11.49 -11.40 8.29
C LEU A 95 -12.04 -10.51 7.18
N ILE A 96 -13.15 -9.80 7.42
CA ILE A 96 -13.69 -8.81 6.48
C ILE A 96 -12.71 -7.66 6.30
N ASN A 97 -12.17 -7.09 7.39
CA ASN A 97 -11.20 -6.00 7.31
C ASN A 97 -9.90 -6.43 6.61
N GLU A 98 -9.42 -7.64 6.88
CA GLU A 98 -8.24 -8.20 6.22
C GLU A 98 -8.47 -8.41 4.72
N ARG A 99 -9.64 -8.97 4.36
CA ARG A 99 -10.07 -9.11 2.97
C ARG A 99 -10.13 -7.77 2.26
N ASP A 100 -10.79 -6.77 2.84
CA ASP A 100 -10.97 -5.46 2.24
C ASP A 100 -9.61 -4.75 2.06
N SER A 101 -8.70 -4.91 3.02
CA SER A 101 -7.32 -4.42 2.89
C SER A 101 -6.57 -5.12 1.75
N ALA A 102 -6.73 -6.44 1.60
CA ALA A 102 -6.10 -7.20 0.52
C ALA A 102 -6.68 -6.84 -0.85
N GLU A 103 -8.00 -6.68 -0.95
CA GLU A 103 -8.68 -6.23 -2.17
C GLU A 103 -8.21 -4.83 -2.58
N SER A 104 -8.09 -3.90 -1.63
CA SER A 104 -7.56 -2.56 -1.89
C SER A 104 -6.12 -2.63 -2.42
N ALA A 105 -5.26 -3.43 -1.79
CA ALA A 105 -3.86 -3.58 -2.23
C ALA A 105 -3.76 -4.19 -3.64
N LEU A 106 -4.59 -5.18 -3.96
CA LEU A 106 -4.65 -5.78 -5.30
C LEU A 106 -5.19 -4.81 -6.35
N ASN A 107 -6.22 -4.03 -6.01
CA ASN A 107 -6.78 -3.01 -6.89
C ASN A 107 -5.73 -1.94 -7.22
N ASP A 108 -5.01 -1.45 -6.21
CA ASP A 108 -3.92 -0.48 -6.40
C ASP A 108 -2.80 -1.05 -7.28
N ALA A 109 -2.40 -2.30 -7.05
CA ALA A 109 -1.39 -2.98 -7.87
C ALA A 109 -1.85 -3.15 -9.33
N TYR A 110 -3.07 -3.62 -9.55
CA TYR A 110 -3.65 -3.77 -10.89
C TYR A 110 -3.72 -2.42 -11.60
N LYS A 111 -4.21 -1.38 -10.92
CA LYS A 111 -4.29 -0.03 -11.46
C LYS A 111 -2.92 0.56 -11.80
N ALA A 112 -1.90 0.27 -11.01
CA ALA A 112 -0.54 0.72 -11.28
C ALA A 112 0.03 0.13 -12.58
N VAL A 113 -0.30 -1.13 -12.90
CA VAL A 113 0.17 -1.82 -14.11
C VAL A 113 -0.73 -1.54 -15.31
N MET A 114 -2.04 -1.64 -15.14
CA MET A 114 -3.00 -1.58 -16.24
C MET A 114 -3.48 -0.15 -16.53
N GLY A 115 -3.21 0.81 -15.64
CA GLY A 115 -3.67 2.21 -15.74
C GLY A 115 -5.12 2.44 -15.35
N GLN A 116 -5.88 1.37 -15.08
CA GLN A 116 -7.29 1.41 -14.69
C GLN A 116 -7.55 0.40 -13.57
N ALA A 117 -8.57 0.65 -12.75
CA ALA A 117 -8.99 -0.30 -11.73
C ALA A 117 -9.61 -1.56 -12.39
N PRO A 118 -9.47 -2.74 -11.78
CA PRO A 118 -10.11 -3.95 -12.27
C PRO A 118 -11.63 -3.86 -12.09
N GLU A 119 -12.37 -4.40 -13.05
CA GLU A 119 -13.81 -4.56 -12.94
C GLU A 119 -14.13 -5.94 -12.38
N TRP A 120 -14.19 -6.05 -11.05
CA TRP A 120 -14.58 -7.28 -10.39
C TRP A 120 -15.94 -7.75 -10.86
N SER A 121 -16.01 -9.00 -11.33
CA SER A 121 -17.25 -9.62 -11.76
C SER A 121 -17.25 -11.09 -11.42
N ASN A 122 -18.41 -11.74 -11.50
CA ASN A 122 -18.50 -13.19 -11.26
C ASN A 122 -17.64 -14.01 -12.26
N TRP A 123 -17.21 -13.43 -13.37
CA TRP A 123 -16.34 -14.07 -14.36
C TRP A 123 -14.90 -13.54 -14.31
N PHE A 124 -14.62 -12.53 -13.48
CA PHE A 124 -13.32 -11.90 -13.34
C PHE A 124 -12.85 -11.92 -11.88
N SER A 125 -11.98 -12.89 -11.57
CA SER A 125 -11.46 -13.15 -10.23
C SER A 125 -10.07 -12.52 -10.02
N PHE A 126 -9.55 -12.59 -8.79
CA PHE A 126 -8.19 -12.17 -8.46
C PHE A 126 -7.12 -12.89 -9.28
N GLU A 127 -7.34 -14.16 -9.62
CA GLU A 127 -6.42 -14.96 -10.45
C GLU A 127 -6.31 -14.35 -11.85
N ASN A 128 -7.45 -14.06 -12.49
CA ASN A 128 -7.47 -13.42 -13.80
C ASN A 128 -6.76 -12.05 -13.78
N ALA A 129 -6.93 -11.27 -12.70
CA ALA A 129 -6.27 -9.98 -12.55
C ALA A 129 -4.74 -10.13 -12.45
N ILE A 130 -4.26 -11.15 -11.73
CA ILE A 130 -2.83 -11.45 -11.61
C ILE A 130 -2.27 -11.92 -12.96
N ASP A 131 -2.96 -12.80 -13.66
CA ASP A 131 -2.56 -13.30 -14.97
C ASP A 131 -2.45 -12.16 -16.01
N GLU A 132 -3.39 -11.21 -15.99
CA GLU A 132 -3.32 -10.02 -16.85
C GLU A 132 -2.13 -9.11 -16.50
N ILE A 133 -1.88 -8.89 -15.21
CA ILE A 133 -0.71 -8.12 -14.75
C ILE A 133 0.59 -8.78 -15.22
N GLU A 134 0.69 -10.11 -15.08
CA GLU A 134 1.86 -10.88 -15.49
C GLU A 134 2.10 -10.74 -17.00
N LEU A 135 1.05 -10.93 -17.80
CA LEU A 135 1.11 -10.80 -19.25
C LEU A 135 1.61 -9.41 -19.68
N VAL A 136 1.06 -8.34 -19.09
CA VAL A 136 1.48 -6.96 -19.41
C VAL A 136 2.93 -6.71 -18.99
N CYS A 137 3.33 -7.19 -17.81
CA CYS A 137 4.71 -7.05 -17.35
C CYS A 137 5.70 -7.80 -18.25
N GLU A 138 5.35 -8.99 -18.74
CA GLU A 138 6.16 -9.72 -19.71
C GLU A 138 6.29 -8.97 -21.03
N LEU A 139 5.17 -8.44 -21.55
CA LEU A 139 5.17 -7.66 -22.79
C LEU A 139 6.11 -6.45 -22.69
N TRP A 140 6.04 -5.69 -21.60
CA TRP A 140 6.90 -4.52 -21.38
C TRP A 140 8.36 -4.89 -21.24
N ARG A 141 8.66 -6.02 -20.59
CA ARG A 141 10.03 -6.53 -20.46
C ARG A 141 10.62 -6.86 -21.83
N ASN A 142 9.85 -7.56 -22.66
CA ASN A 142 10.26 -7.90 -24.02
C ASN A 142 10.45 -6.65 -24.89
N GLN A 143 9.52 -5.69 -24.82
CA GLN A 143 9.64 -4.43 -25.53
C GLN A 143 10.89 -3.63 -25.11
N THR A 144 11.24 -3.69 -23.82
CA THR A 144 12.46 -3.04 -23.31
C THR A 144 13.71 -3.71 -23.85
N ASP A 145 13.74 -5.05 -23.94
CA ASP A 145 14.86 -5.77 -24.56
C ASP A 145 15.01 -5.41 -26.03
N ASP A 146 13.91 -5.37 -26.79
CA ASP A 146 13.92 -4.95 -28.20
C ASP A 146 14.53 -3.55 -28.37
N VAL A 147 14.14 -2.59 -27.52
CA VAL A 147 14.71 -1.23 -27.55
C VAL A 147 16.21 -1.25 -27.27
N ILE A 148 16.69 -2.08 -26.35
CA ILE A 148 18.11 -2.23 -26.06
C ILE A 148 18.85 -2.82 -27.27
N GLN A 149 18.29 -3.86 -27.90
CA GLN A 149 18.88 -4.46 -29.10
C GLN A 149 18.92 -3.46 -30.26
N PHE A 150 17.86 -2.67 -30.47
CA PHE A 150 17.82 -1.64 -31.49
C PHE A 150 18.86 -0.54 -31.25
N ARG A 151 19.00 -0.06 -30.01
CA ARG A 151 20.03 0.93 -29.66
C ARG A 151 21.44 0.41 -29.96
N ARG A 152 21.72 -0.85 -29.60
CA ARG A 152 23.01 -1.49 -29.91
C ARG A 152 23.26 -1.58 -31.42
N ARG A 153 22.24 -1.93 -32.20
CA ARG A 153 22.37 -2.03 -33.66
C ARG A 153 22.56 -0.67 -34.32
N ILE A 154 21.90 0.38 -33.82
CA ILE A 154 22.09 1.75 -34.31
C ILE A 154 23.54 2.18 -34.08
N GLN A 155 24.08 1.97 -32.87
CA GLN A 155 25.48 2.30 -32.58
C GLN A 155 26.46 1.54 -33.50
N GLU A 156 26.25 0.24 -33.70
CA GLU A 156 27.09 -0.55 -34.61
C GLU A 156 27.03 -0.03 -36.07
N LEU A 157 25.84 0.42 -36.51
CA LEU A 157 25.67 0.98 -37.85
C LEU A 157 26.32 2.37 -37.97
N GLU A 158 26.25 3.20 -36.94
CA GLU A 158 26.92 4.50 -36.89
C GLU A 158 28.46 4.35 -36.97
N GLU A 159 29.04 3.41 -36.21
CA GLU A 159 30.48 3.10 -36.26
C GLU A 159 30.92 2.60 -37.64
N LYS A 160 30.11 1.74 -38.28
CA LYS A 160 30.36 1.27 -39.64
C LYS A 160 30.27 2.40 -40.66
N LEU A 161 29.32 3.31 -40.49
CA LEU A 161 29.16 4.46 -41.37
C LEU A 161 30.38 5.39 -41.28
N GLU A 162 30.84 5.69 -40.06
CA GLU A 162 32.05 6.50 -39.84
C GLU A 162 33.29 5.84 -40.45
N THR A 163 33.43 4.51 -40.31
CA THR A 163 34.54 3.76 -40.89
C THR A 163 34.48 3.78 -42.42
N ALA A 164 33.29 3.63 -43.01
CA ALA A 164 33.09 3.70 -44.45
C ALA A 164 33.44 5.09 -45.02
N ASP A 165 33.04 6.15 -44.32
CA ASP A 165 33.36 7.54 -44.68
C ASP A 165 34.88 7.78 -44.69
N LYS A 166 35.59 7.37 -43.63
CA LYS A 166 37.06 7.43 -43.55
C LYS A 166 37.73 6.65 -44.68
N LEU A 167 37.24 5.45 -45.00
CA LEU A 167 37.77 4.63 -46.08
C LEU A 167 37.54 5.26 -47.46
N GLN A 168 36.37 5.86 -47.68
CA GLN A 168 36.05 6.58 -48.91
C GLN A 168 37.00 7.78 -49.07
N ASP A 169 37.19 8.56 -48.02
CA ASP A 169 38.10 9.71 -47.99
C ASP A 169 39.56 9.29 -48.26
N SER A 170 40.03 8.20 -47.64
CA SER A 170 41.37 7.69 -47.89
C SER A 170 41.54 7.19 -49.32
N ALA A 171 40.56 6.44 -49.84
CA ALA A 171 40.60 5.93 -51.21
C ALA A 171 40.58 7.06 -52.25
N PHE A 172 39.80 8.12 -51.99
CA PHE A 172 39.77 9.32 -52.82
C PHE A 172 41.13 10.05 -52.83
N ARG A 173 41.73 10.26 -51.65
CA ARG A 173 43.05 10.89 -51.52
C ARG A 173 44.15 10.07 -52.20
N ASP A 174 44.14 8.75 -52.00
CA ASP A 174 45.12 7.85 -52.62
C ASP A 174 44.97 7.83 -54.15
N GLY A 175 43.74 7.82 -54.65
CA GLY A 175 43.44 7.94 -56.08
C GLY A 175 43.94 9.26 -56.67
N LEU A 176 43.69 10.39 -56.00
CA LEU A 176 44.22 11.70 -56.43
C LEU A 176 45.75 11.72 -56.44
N LYS A 177 46.40 11.17 -55.41
CA LYS A 177 47.85 11.09 -55.31
C LYS A 177 48.45 10.23 -56.42
N ALA A 178 47.85 9.07 -56.68
CA ALA A 178 48.25 8.20 -57.77
C ALA A 178 48.09 8.89 -59.13
N GLY A 179 46.93 9.48 -59.40
CA GLY A 179 46.65 10.21 -60.65
C GLY A 179 47.61 11.39 -60.88
N PHE A 180 47.89 12.18 -59.84
CA PHE A 180 48.86 13.27 -59.89
C PHE A 180 50.27 12.76 -60.23
N SER A 181 50.68 11.66 -59.59
CA SER A 181 51.98 11.03 -59.85
C SER A 181 52.07 10.51 -61.28
N TYR A 182 51.01 9.87 -61.79
CA TYR A 182 50.93 9.42 -63.19
C TYR A 182 51.03 10.59 -64.17
N GLY A 183 50.29 11.68 -63.98
CA GLY A 183 50.36 12.86 -64.85
C GLY A 183 51.74 13.54 -64.82
N GLN A 184 52.39 13.57 -63.65
CA GLN A 184 53.78 14.03 -63.53
C GLN A 184 54.74 13.14 -64.32
N THR A 185 54.58 11.82 -64.28
CA THR A 185 55.41 10.91 -65.08
C THR A 185 55.12 10.95 -66.58
N ASP A 186 53.90 11.31 -66.99
CA ASP A 186 53.46 11.35 -68.40
C ASP A 186 53.92 12.64 -69.12
N ASP A 187 53.79 13.81 -68.47
CA ASP A 187 54.30 15.09 -68.98
C ASP A 187 55.05 15.89 -67.91
N GLN A 188 56.25 15.43 -67.59
CA GLN A 188 57.15 16.10 -66.66
C GLN A 188 57.53 17.52 -67.11
N SER A 189 57.54 17.76 -68.42
CA SER A 189 57.90 19.05 -69.00
C SER A 189 56.82 20.10 -68.77
N GLY A 190 55.56 19.76 -69.05
CA GLY A 190 54.39 20.58 -68.76
C GLY A 190 54.16 20.78 -67.27
N PHE A 191 54.41 19.74 -66.45
CA PHE A 191 54.38 19.86 -64.99
C PHE A 191 55.37 20.92 -64.48
N THR A 192 56.63 20.85 -64.93
CA THR A 192 57.69 21.78 -64.52
C THR A 192 57.35 23.22 -64.93
N GLN A 193 56.80 23.41 -66.14
CA GLN A 193 56.32 24.69 -66.63
C GLN A 193 55.17 25.26 -65.77
N CYS A 194 54.15 24.45 -65.44
CA CYS A 194 53.06 24.84 -64.56
C CYS A 194 53.54 25.23 -63.15
N MET A 195 54.42 24.43 -62.55
CA MET A 195 54.98 24.73 -61.24
C MET A 195 55.81 26.02 -61.24
N SER A 196 56.55 26.31 -62.31
CA SER A 196 57.28 27.58 -62.45
C SER A 196 56.37 28.82 -62.52
N ALA A 197 55.17 28.67 -63.11
CA ALA A 197 54.16 29.73 -63.19
C ALA A 197 53.51 30.02 -61.83
N TYR A 198 53.38 29.03 -60.95
CA TYR A 198 52.92 29.21 -59.57
C TYR A 198 54.02 29.66 -58.60
N SER A 199 55.26 29.18 -58.79
CA SER A 199 56.39 29.43 -57.90
C SER A 199 56.89 30.87 -57.90
N THR A 200 56.58 31.66 -58.94
CA THR A 200 56.89 33.11 -58.98
C THR A 200 56.03 33.97 -58.06
N ARG A 201 54.99 33.39 -57.41
CA ARG A 201 54.16 34.08 -56.41
C ARG A 201 54.33 33.48 -55.00
N ALA A 202 55.58 33.31 -54.57
CA ALA A 202 55.92 32.90 -53.20
C ALA A 202 55.62 34.03 -52.19
N GLY A 203 54.34 34.16 -51.81
CA GLY A 203 53.86 35.07 -50.77
C GLY A 203 52.78 34.46 -49.88
N ILE A 204 52.68 33.12 -49.82
CA ILE A 204 51.72 32.41 -48.96
C ILE A 204 52.47 31.94 -47.72
N GLY A 205 52.28 32.65 -46.61
CA GLY A 205 52.83 32.29 -45.30
C GLY A 205 52.14 31.06 -44.74
N VAL A 206 52.77 29.90 -44.89
CA VAL A 206 52.40 28.69 -44.15
C VAL A 206 52.74 28.94 -42.67
N LYS A 207 51.71 29.15 -41.85
CA LYS A 207 51.88 29.09 -40.39
C LYS A 207 52.00 27.62 -40.00
N GLN A 208 53.11 27.26 -39.38
CA GLN A 208 53.23 25.97 -38.71
C GLN A 208 52.17 25.91 -37.61
N GLN A 209 51.25 24.97 -37.75
CA GLN A 209 50.37 24.58 -36.65
C GLN A 209 51.23 23.76 -35.69
N GLN A 210 51.53 24.36 -34.54
CA GLN A 210 52.19 23.69 -33.43
C GLN A 210 51.13 22.87 -32.71
N ASP A 211 51.24 21.55 -32.83
CA ASP A 211 50.50 20.60 -32.00
C ASP A 211 50.92 20.78 -30.54
N SER A 212 50.22 21.66 -29.82
CA SER A 212 50.21 21.63 -28.36
C SER A 212 49.27 20.52 -27.92
N VAL A 213 49.86 19.36 -27.65
CA VAL A 213 49.24 18.32 -26.83
C VAL A 213 49.20 18.87 -25.41
N ASP A 214 48.08 19.47 -25.01
CA ASP A 214 47.80 19.76 -23.61
C ASP A 214 46.53 19.00 -23.21
N SER A 215 46.72 18.08 -22.29
CA SER A 215 45.74 17.14 -21.78
C SER A 215 44.68 17.83 -20.91
N ASN A 216 43.41 17.61 -21.24
CA ASN A 216 42.22 17.82 -20.40
C ASN A 216 41.88 19.25 -19.92
N VAL A 217 41.34 20.10 -20.82
CA VAL A 217 40.35 21.14 -20.46
C VAL A 217 39.39 21.34 -21.65
N GLY A 218 38.53 20.35 -21.92
CA GLY A 218 37.69 20.30 -23.13
C GLY A 218 36.33 21.01 -23.06
N SER A 219 36.05 21.88 -22.07
CA SER A 219 34.70 22.46 -21.93
C SER A 219 34.65 23.87 -21.32
N ARG A 220 35.77 24.58 -21.16
CA ARG A 220 35.76 25.92 -20.57
C ARG A 220 35.70 27.01 -21.62
N ASN A 221 34.90 28.03 -21.35
CA ASN A 221 34.87 29.22 -22.19
C ASN A 221 36.20 29.97 -22.14
N GLN A 222 36.59 30.56 -23.27
CA GLN A 222 37.79 31.41 -23.31
C GLN A 222 37.53 32.73 -22.57
N PRO A 223 38.55 33.33 -21.92
CA PRO A 223 38.40 34.61 -21.23
C PRO A 223 37.92 35.70 -22.18
N GLY A 224 36.87 36.42 -21.79
CA GLY A 224 36.20 37.41 -22.62
C GLY A 224 34.76 37.64 -22.20
N MET A 225 34.04 38.47 -22.96
CA MET A 225 32.61 38.68 -22.74
C MET A 225 31.84 37.51 -23.37
N VAL A 226 31.24 36.68 -22.52
CA VAL A 226 30.42 35.54 -22.93
C VAL A 226 28.97 35.82 -22.57
N VAL A 227 28.05 35.45 -23.45
CA VAL A 227 26.62 35.61 -23.20
C VAL A 227 26.21 34.64 -22.08
N ALA A 228 25.41 35.11 -21.12
CA ALA A 228 25.06 34.37 -19.90
C ALA A 228 24.58 32.93 -20.15
N VAL A 229 23.79 32.70 -21.22
CA VAL A 229 23.29 31.37 -21.58
C VAL A 229 24.37 30.37 -22.00
N HIS A 230 25.56 30.85 -22.36
CA HIS A 230 26.69 30.02 -22.79
C HIS A 230 27.72 29.82 -21.69
N ILE A 231 27.45 30.29 -20.47
CA ILE A 231 28.33 30.02 -19.33
C ILE A 231 27.98 28.66 -18.78
N ASP A 232 29.00 27.84 -18.57
CA ASP A 232 28.86 26.47 -18.08
C ASP A 232 29.45 26.33 -16.67
N ALA A 233 29.03 25.26 -15.98
CA ALA A 233 29.63 24.90 -14.70
C ALA A 233 31.15 24.68 -14.86
N GLY A 234 31.93 25.29 -13.96
CA GLY A 234 33.39 25.29 -13.98
C GLY A 234 34.04 26.47 -14.72
N ASP A 235 33.25 27.41 -15.25
CA ASP A 235 33.74 28.71 -15.71
C ASP A 235 33.98 29.68 -14.54
N PHE A 236 34.94 30.60 -14.71
CA PHE A 236 35.18 31.67 -13.75
C PHE A 236 34.64 32.98 -14.31
N VAL A 237 33.73 33.62 -13.58
CA VAL A 237 33.10 34.88 -14.00
C VAL A 237 33.44 36.00 -13.03
N LYS A 238 33.55 37.22 -13.54
CA LYS A 238 33.82 38.41 -12.74
C LYS A 238 32.55 39.24 -12.56
N VAL A 239 32.05 39.26 -11.33
CA VAL A 239 30.83 39.98 -10.95
C VAL A 239 31.19 41.05 -9.92
N LYS A 240 30.93 42.32 -10.23
CA LYS A 240 31.22 43.48 -9.35
C LYS A 240 32.66 43.53 -8.82
N GLY A 241 33.63 43.05 -9.63
CA GLY A 241 35.06 43.08 -9.30
C GLY A 241 35.57 41.87 -8.51
N GLN A 242 34.72 40.90 -8.18
CA GLN A 242 35.09 39.63 -7.56
C GLN A 242 34.94 38.49 -8.57
N VAL A 243 35.82 37.49 -8.50
CA VAL A 243 35.81 36.32 -9.38
C VAL A 243 35.13 35.18 -8.65
N PHE A 244 34.16 34.54 -9.31
CA PHE A 244 33.40 33.41 -8.80
C PHE A 244 33.51 32.23 -9.77
N GLU A 245 33.62 31.03 -9.23
CA GLU A 245 33.48 29.78 -9.99
C GLU A 245 32.00 29.40 -10.06
N VAL A 246 31.51 29.10 -11.26
CA VAL A 246 30.14 28.68 -11.50
C VAL A 246 29.99 27.20 -11.14
N GLU A 247 29.10 26.89 -10.20
CA GLU A 247 28.76 25.54 -9.76
C GLU A 247 27.63 24.94 -10.60
N GLU A 248 26.62 25.74 -10.92
CA GLU A 248 25.42 25.31 -11.67
C GLU A 248 24.85 26.49 -12.47
N THR A 249 24.31 26.20 -13.65
CA THR A 249 23.63 27.16 -14.51
C THR A 249 22.21 26.68 -14.80
N ASP A 250 21.23 27.54 -14.51
CA ASP A 250 19.82 27.26 -14.71
C ASP A 250 19.18 28.32 -15.64
N PHE A 251 18.33 27.88 -16.57
CA PHE A 251 17.73 28.71 -17.61
C PHE A 251 16.21 28.56 -17.64
N ASP A 252 15.51 29.67 -17.41
CA ASP A 252 14.04 29.73 -17.38
C ASP A 252 13.53 30.86 -18.27
N ASP A 253 12.73 30.51 -19.29
CA ASP A 253 12.00 31.34 -20.26
C ASP A 253 12.78 32.49 -20.93
N HIS A 254 13.39 33.42 -20.17
CA HIS A 254 14.21 34.54 -20.65
C HIS A 254 15.40 34.93 -19.73
N ASP A 255 15.57 34.27 -18.57
CA ASP A 255 16.60 34.57 -17.58
C ASP A 255 17.56 33.39 -17.38
N VAL A 256 18.82 33.71 -17.04
CA VAL A 256 19.85 32.76 -16.62
C VAL A 256 20.20 33.02 -15.16
N THR A 257 20.25 31.96 -14.37
CA THR A 257 20.74 31.97 -12.98
C THR A 257 22.05 31.19 -12.91
N LEU A 258 23.13 31.89 -12.57
CA LEU A 258 24.45 31.30 -12.31
C LEU A 258 24.61 31.13 -10.79
N TRP A 259 24.73 29.90 -10.31
CA TRP A 259 25.05 29.59 -8.92
C TRP A 259 26.55 29.47 -8.75
N PHE A 260 27.11 30.12 -7.73
CA PHE A 260 28.54 30.15 -7.48
C PHE A 260 28.94 29.30 -6.28
N VAL A 261 30.14 28.73 -6.37
CA VAL A 261 30.79 28.05 -5.23
C VAL A 261 30.89 29.02 -4.06
N GLY A 262 30.16 28.74 -2.97
CA GLY A 262 30.01 29.64 -1.83
C GLY A 262 28.62 30.24 -1.63
N GLY A 263 27.63 29.82 -2.43
CA GLY A 263 26.19 30.07 -2.20
C GLY A 263 25.66 31.42 -2.70
N ASN A 264 26.47 32.19 -3.42
CA ASN A 264 26.01 33.40 -4.11
C ASN A 264 25.40 33.02 -5.47
N ALA A 265 24.45 33.82 -5.97
CA ALA A 265 23.86 33.63 -7.29
C ALA A 265 23.80 34.94 -8.07
N LEU A 266 23.99 34.86 -9.39
CA LEU A 266 23.75 35.96 -10.32
C LEU A 266 22.57 35.58 -11.23
N LYS A 267 21.49 36.35 -11.13
CA LYS A 267 20.37 36.28 -12.08
C LYS A 267 20.46 37.44 -13.08
N CYS A 268 20.43 37.12 -14.37
CA CYS A 268 20.47 38.11 -15.44
C CYS A 268 19.71 37.62 -16.68
N SER A 269 19.36 38.52 -17.60
CA SER A 269 18.71 38.15 -18.86
C SER A 269 19.61 37.22 -19.67
N ALA A 270 19.04 36.28 -20.42
CA ALA A 270 19.78 35.31 -21.23
C ALA A 270 20.87 35.91 -22.14
N GLY A 271 20.60 37.10 -22.70
CA GLY A 271 21.52 37.84 -23.58
C GLY A 271 22.57 38.70 -22.86
N CYS A 272 22.65 38.67 -21.52
CA CYS A 272 23.54 39.53 -20.75
C CYS A 272 25.01 39.14 -21.00
N PRO A 273 25.90 40.06 -21.42
CA PRO A 273 27.32 39.78 -21.51
C PRO A 273 27.93 39.72 -20.10
N VAL A 274 28.54 38.60 -19.76
CA VAL A 274 29.23 38.34 -18.50
C VAL A 274 30.72 38.14 -18.80
N GLU A 275 31.57 38.78 -18.01
CA GLU A 275 33.03 38.70 -18.17
C GLU A 275 33.52 37.35 -17.61
N VAL A 276 33.88 36.43 -18.51
CA VAL A 276 34.58 35.17 -18.18
C VAL A 276 36.07 35.45 -18.09
N VAL A 277 36.71 34.94 -17.04
CA VAL A 277 38.15 35.10 -16.76
C VAL A 277 38.82 33.73 -16.68
N SER A 278 40.14 33.69 -16.86
CA SER A 278 40.90 32.48 -16.58
C SER A 278 40.83 32.14 -15.09
N ALA A 279 40.93 30.84 -14.77
CA ALA A 279 41.05 30.37 -13.41
C ALA A 279 42.12 31.17 -12.64
N PRO A 280 41.81 31.70 -11.44
CA PRO A 280 42.78 32.45 -10.66
C PRO A 280 43.94 31.53 -10.29
N VAL A 281 45.15 31.90 -10.71
CA VAL A 281 46.38 31.23 -10.27
C VAL A 281 46.44 31.38 -8.76
N ALA A 282 46.41 30.27 -8.03
CA ALA A 282 46.41 30.25 -6.57
C ALA A 282 47.68 30.94 -6.02
N ALA A 283 47.57 32.24 -5.72
CA ALA A 283 48.51 32.91 -4.85
C ALA A 283 48.30 32.34 -3.44
N GLY A 284 49.25 31.54 -2.97
CA GLY A 284 49.17 30.80 -1.71
C GLY A 284 48.66 31.64 -0.55
N ILE A 285 47.43 31.36 -0.12
CA ILE A 285 46.90 31.84 1.15
C ILE A 285 47.54 30.97 2.23
N LYS A 286 48.43 31.59 3.00
CA LYS A 286 48.96 31.02 4.23
C LYS A 286 47.79 30.76 5.19
N VAL A 287 47.58 29.49 5.51
CA VAL A 287 46.85 29.08 6.71
C VAL A 287 47.60 29.65 7.91
N LYS A 288 46.94 30.53 8.67
CA LYS A 288 47.27 30.71 10.09
C LYS A 288 46.27 29.87 10.87
N GLU A 289 46.82 29.08 11.78
CA GLU A 289 46.10 28.29 12.80
C GLU A 289 44.99 29.09 13.50
#